data_AF-A0A2G1MDL5-F1
#
_entry.id   AF-A0A2G1MDL5-F1
#
_cell.length_a   1.000
_cell.length_b   1.000
_cell.length_c   1.000
_cell.angle_alpha   90.00
_cell.angle_beta   90.00
_cell.angle_gamma   90.00
#
_symmetry.space_group_name_H-M   'P 1'
#
loop_
_entity.id
_entity.type
_entity.pdbx_description
1 polymer ?
#
loop_
_entity_poly.entity_id
_entity_poly.type
_entity_poly.pdbx_seq_one_letter_code
_entity_poly.pdbx_strand_id
1 'polypeptide(L)'
;SGGVMNPETIAAAYPDLFPRRVQRAHMALLTWAEGANPDRWPTPPDVCRFARLYGVPRATLGALVGMLSMRHDSQTRETWVDAVRNPEDAPPHLIQRHSRDVIRAFGWFCATTDLGWLRLPRCSIH
;
A
#
# COMPACT_ATOMS: atom_id res chain seq x y z
N SER A 1 12.69 21.77 14.56
CA SER A 1 13.54 21.54 13.37
C SER A 1 12.98 20.36 12.60
N GLY A 2 12.23 20.62 11.53
CA GLY A 2 11.71 19.57 10.64
C GLY A 2 12.85 19.10 9.75
N GLY A 3 13.49 17.99 10.13
CA GLY A 3 14.51 17.37 9.29
C GLY A 3 13.84 16.85 8.02
N VAL A 4 14.31 17.32 6.86
CA VAL A 4 13.94 16.73 5.57
C VAL A 4 14.33 15.25 5.64
N MET A 5 13.36 14.35 5.65
CA MET A 5 13.62 12.91 5.60
C MET A 5 14.27 12.61 4.25
N ASN A 6 15.55 12.22 4.25
CA ASN A 6 16.25 11.77 3.05
C ASN A 6 15.60 10.46 2.57
N PRO A 7 15.31 10.29 1.26
CA PRO A 7 14.91 9.02 0.67
C PRO A 7 15.69 7.82 1.22
N GLU A 8 17.03 7.90 1.27
CA GLU A 8 17.88 6.80 1.75
C GLU A 8 17.51 6.33 3.18
N THR A 9 17.12 7.24 4.06
CA THR A 9 16.66 6.93 5.42
C THR A 9 15.37 6.11 5.40
N ILE A 10 14.47 6.38 4.45
CA ILE A 10 13.20 5.67 4.30
C ILE A 10 13.40 4.24 3.74
N ALA A 11 14.37 4.01 2.84
CA ALA A 11 14.71 2.63 2.41
C ALA A 11 15.41 1.90 3.54
N ALA A 12 16.34 2.55 4.23
CA ALA A 12 17.07 1.92 5.32
C ALA A 12 16.12 1.42 6.42
N ALA A 13 15.01 2.13 6.65
CA ALA A 13 13.97 1.71 7.57
C ALA A 13 13.10 0.55 7.07
N TYR A 14 13.01 0.32 5.76
CA TYR A 14 12.15 -0.72 5.18
C TYR A 14 12.39 -2.14 5.75
N PRO A 15 13.64 -2.65 5.84
CA PRO A 15 13.89 -3.96 6.41
C PRO A 15 13.61 -4.06 7.92
N ASP A 16 13.65 -2.95 8.64
CA ASP A 16 13.38 -2.89 10.08
C ASP A 16 11.86 -2.80 10.37
N LEU A 17 11.11 -2.14 9.49
CA LEU A 17 9.66 -1.94 9.66
C LEU A 17 8.84 -3.16 9.25
N PHE A 18 9.32 -3.96 8.28
CA PHE A 18 8.54 -5.05 7.70
C PHE A 18 9.31 -6.37 7.69
N PRO A 19 8.70 -7.50 8.08
CA PRO A 19 9.33 -8.81 7.98
C PRO A 19 9.72 -9.16 6.54
N ARG A 20 10.81 -9.93 6.36
CA ARG A 20 11.33 -10.33 5.03
C ARG A 20 10.27 -10.92 4.09
N ARG A 21 9.28 -11.65 4.61
CA ARG A 21 8.18 -12.19 3.80
C ARG A 21 7.29 -11.10 3.22
N VAL A 22 6.96 -10.08 4.01
CA VAL A 22 6.19 -8.91 3.58
C VAL A 22 6.98 -8.13 2.53
N GLN A 23 8.28 -7.95 2.74
CA GLN A 23 9.16 -7.29 1.78
C GLN A 23 9.15 -8.00 0.42
N ARG A 24 9.32 -9.32 0.40
CA ARG A 24 9.27 -10.13 -0.83
C ARG A 24 7.92 -10.07 -1.51
N ALA A 25 6.83 -10.15 -0.73
CA ALA A 25 5.47 -10.06 -1.27
C ALA A 25 5.23 -8.70 -1.93
N HIS A 26 5.67 -7.61 -1.30
CA HIS A 26 5.55 -6.26 -1.81
C HIS A 26 6.32 -6.06 -3.12
N MET A 27 7.59 -6.43 -3.16
CA MET A 27 8.40 -6.31 -4.38
C MET A 27 7.83 -7.15 -5.53
N ALA A 28 7.42 -8.38 -5.25
CA ALA A 28 6.84 -9.25 -6.27
C ALA A 28 5.50 -8.73 -6.79
N LEU A 29 4.68 -8.12 -5.93
CA LEU A 29 3.42 -7.48 -6.30
C LEU A 29 3.65 -6.27 -7.22
N LEU A 30 4.62 -5.41 -6.90
CA LEU A 30 4.97 -4.26 -7.73
C LEU A 30 5.49 -4.70 -9.10
N THR A 31 6.43 -5.65 -9.14
CA THR A 31 6.97 -6.19 -10.40
C THR A 31 5.89 -6.85 -11.26
N TRP A 32 4.94 -7.55 -10.62
CA TRP A 32 3.79 -8.13 -11.33
C TRP A 32 2.91 -7.05 -11.95
N ALA A 33 2.49 -6.06 -11.15
CA ALA A 33 1.61 -4.99 -11.60
C ALA A 33 2.24 -4.23 -12.77
N GLU A 34 3.55 -3.98 -12.73
CA GLU A 34 4.28 -3.24 -13.75
C GLU A 34 4.19 -3.87 -15.15
N GLY A 35 4.07 -5.20 -15.24
CA GLY A 35 3.95 -5.95 -16.50
C GLY A 35 2.55 -6.47 -16.81
N ALA A 36 1.67 -6.61 -15.82
CA ALA A 36 0.35 -7.22 -15.98
C ALA A 36 -0.81 -6.23 -16.07
N ASN A 37 -0.69 -5.05 -15.43
CA ASN A 37 -1.79 -4.11 -15.30
C ASN A 37 -1.62 -2.94 -16.29
N PRO A 38 -2.70 -2.46 -16.95
CA PRO A 38 -2.62 -1.39 -17.95
C PRO A 38 -2.00 -0.09 -17.42
N ASP A 39 -2.33 0.25 -16.18
CA ASP A 39 -1.77 1.41 -15.48
C ASP A 39 -0.58 1.05 -14.60
N ARG A 40 -0.04 -0.16 -14.73
CA ARG A 40 1.19 -0.61 -14.04
C ARG A 40 1.09 -0.60 -12.51
N TRP A 41 -0.12 -0.44 -11.97
CA TRP A 41 -0.35 -0.33 -10.54
C TRP A 41 -1.17 -1.53 -10.03
N PRO A 42 -0.90 -2.06 -8.83
CA PRO A 42 -1.62 -3.20 -8.31
C PRO A 42 -3.15 -3.03 -8.31
N THR A 43 -3.86 -4.15 -8.23
CA THR A 43 -5.31 -4.22 -7.99
C THR A 43 -5.61 -4.98 -6.70
N PRO A 44 -6.80 -4.84 -6.09
CA PRO A 44 -7.17 -5.62 -4.91
C PRO A 44 -7.09 -7.15 -5.10
N PRO A 45 -7.47 -7.73 -6.26
CA PRO A 45 -7.20 -9.13 -6.57
C PRO A 45 -5.72 -9.50 -6.53
N ASP A 46 -4.83 -8.65 -7.04
CA ASP A 46 -3.38 -8.89 -6.98
C ASP A 46 -2.90 -8.93 -5.53
N VAL A 47 -3.30 -7.96 -4.71
CA VAL A 47 -2.98 -7.93 -3.27
C VAL A 47 -3.40 -9.23 -2.59
N CYS A 48 -4.62 -9.69 -2.83
CA CYS A 48 -5.12 -10.94 -2.25
C CYS A 48 -4.31 -12.16 -2.72
N ARG A 49 -3.96 -12.21 -4.02
CA ARG A 49 -3.16 -13.28 -4.61
C ARG A 49 -1.77 -13.36 -4.00
N PHE A 50 -1.05 -12.24 -3.94
CA PHE A 50 0.32 -12.18 -3.43
C PHE A 50 0.37 -12.36 -1.91
N ALA A 51 -0.59 -11.81 -1.17
CA ALA A 51 -0.69 -12.06 0.26
C ALA A 51 -0.84 -13.55 0.57
N ARG A 52 -1.69 -14.26 -0.19
CA ARG A 52 -1.85 -15.71 -0.07
C ARG A 52 -0.57 -16.46 -0.45
N LEU A 53 0.04 -16.11 -1.58
CA LEU A 53 1.25 -16.79 -2.09
C LEU A 53 2.42 -16.71 -1.10
N TYR A 54 2.60 -15.56 -0.44
CA TYR A 54 3.71 -15.34 0.48
C TYR A 54 3.35 -15.62 1.96
N GLY A 55 2.07 -15.86 2.25
CA GLY A 55 1.57 -16.10 3.61
C GLY A 55 1.68 -14.87 4.50
N VAL A 56 1.26 -13.71 3.99
CA VAL A 56 1.33 -12.42 4.70
C VAL A 56 -0.05 -11.77 4.88
N PRO A 57 -0.25 -10.88 5.85
CA PRO A 57 -1.53 -10.20 6.05
C PRO A 57 -1.93 -9.35 4.82
N ARG A 58 -3.14 -9.60 4.28
CA ARG A 58 -3.69 -8.89 3.11
C ARG A 58 -3.74 -7.38 3.32
N ALA A 59 -4.27 -6.94 4.46
CA ALA A 59 -4.42 -5.52 4.77
C ALA A 59 -3.07 -4.77 4.84
N THR A 60 -2.04 -5.39 5.44
CA THR A 60 -0.70 -4.81 5.50
C THR A 60 -0.06 -4.72 4.12
N LEU A 61 -0.18 -5.77 3.29
CA LEU A 61 0.34 -5.75 1.93
C LEU A 61 -0.39 -4.73 1.05
N GLY A 62 -1.71 -4.63 1.17
CA GLY A 62 -2.50 -3.62 0.46
C GLY A 62 -2.07 -2.20 0.83
N ALA A 63 -1.87 -1.93 2.12
CA ALA A 63 -1.47 -0.60 2.58
C ALA A 63 -0.09 -0.17 2.06
N LEU A 64 0.83 -1.12 1.83
CA LEU A 64 2.13 -0.84 1.19
C LEU A 64 2.00 -0.38 -0.28
N VAL A 65 0.85 -0.61 -0.92
CA VAL A 65 0.55 -0.18 -2.29
C VAL A 65 -0.60 0.83 -2.34
N GLY A 66 -0.88 1.49 -1.22
CA GLY A 66 -1.89 2.54 -1.12
C GLY A 66 -3.34 2.06 -1.10
N MET A 67 -3.57 0.77 -0.83
CA MET A 67 -4.92 0.18 -0.76
C MET A 67 -5.31 -0.17 0.67
N LEU A 68 -6.51 0.24 1.07
CA LEU A 68 -7.04 0.00 2.40
C LEU A 68 -8.25 -0.92 2.32
N SER A 69 -8.26 -1.96 3.16
CA SER A 69 -9.37 -2.91 3.22
C SER A 69 -10.34 -2.53 4.35
N MET A 70 -11.50 -2.04 3.96
CA MET A 70 -12.53 -1.53 4.85
C MET A 70 -13.55 -2.62 5.14
N ARG A 71 -13.87 -2.82 6.41
CA ARG A 71 -15.02 -3.60 6.84
C ARG A 71 -16.10 -2.65 7.32
N HIS A 72 -17.28 -2.74 6.73
CA HIS A 72 -18.45 -2.10 7.29
C HIS A 72 -19.03 -3.00 8.39
N ASP A 73 -19.32 -2.40 9.54
CA ASP A 73 -19.63 -3.06 10.81
C ASP A 73 -20.84 -4.02 10.75
N SER A 74 -21.60 -4.02 9.66
CA SER A 74 -22.75 -4.90 9.39
C SER A 74 -22.60 -5.82 8.17
N GLN A 75 -21.50 -5.75 7.42
CA GLN A 75 -21.30 -6.52 6.19
C GLN A 75 -20.14 -7.51 6.34
N THR A 76 -20.36 -8.75 5.92
CA THR A 76 -19.33 -9.79 5.82
C THR A 76 -18.34 -9.53 4.68
N ARG A 77 -18.66 -8.59 3.79
CA ARG A 77 -17.83 -8.22 2.64
C ARG A 77 -16.84 -7.12 3.01
N GLU A 78 -15.58 -7.41 2.74
CA GLU A 78 -14.47 -6.47 2.80
C GLU A 78 -14.47 -5.67 1.49
N THR A 79 -14.58 -4.34 1.59
CA THR A 79 -14.45 -3.43 0.45
C THR A 79 -13.02 -2.92 0.41
N TRP A 80 -12.46 -2.79 -0.78
CA TRP A 80 -11.15 -2.18 -0.96
C TRP A 80 -11.30 -0.76 -1.44
N VAL A 81 -10.57 0.13 -0.79
CA VAL A 81 -10.39 1.52 -1.22
C VAL A 81 -8.98 1.65 -1.77
N ASP A 82 -8.88 2.15 -2.98
CA ASP A 82 -7.60 2.57 -3.56
C ASP A 82 -7.40 4.05 -3.24
N ALA A 83 -6.64 4.33 -2.17
CA ALA A 83 -6.41 5.69 -1.69
C ALA A 83 -5.47 6.50 -2.61
N VAL A 84 -4.87 5.85 -3.60
CA VAL A 84 -4.04 6.50 -4.62
C VAL A 84 -4.92 7.04 -5.72
N ARG A 85 -5.81 6.20 -6.26
CA ARG A 85 -6.69 6.55 -7.38
C ARG A 85 -7.95 7.30 -6.92
N ASN A 86 -8.46 7.03 -5.72
CA ASN A 86 -9.68 7.62 -5.14
C ASN A 86 -9.42 8.09 -3.69
N PRO A 87 -8.59 9.13 -3.46
CA PRO A 87 -8.22 9.59 -2.12
C PRO A 87 -9.42 10.08 -1.28
N GLU A 88 -10.49 10.56 -1.91
CA GLU A 88 -11.74 10.97 -1.27
C GLU A 88 -12.45 9.83 -0.51
N ASP A 89 -12.23 8.58 -0.93
CA ASP A 89 -12.79 7.39 -0.30
C ASP A 89 -11.96 6.92 0.91
N ALA A 90 -10.78 7.53 1.14
CA ALA A 90 -9.86 7.21 2.23
C ALA A 90 -9.60 8.43 3.15
N PRO A 91 -10.63 9.07 3.74
CA PRO A 91 -10.42 10.21 4.62
C PRO A 91 -9.67 9.80 5.90
N PRO A 92 -8.95 10.73 6.57
CA PRO A 92 -8.08 10.41 7.71
C PRO A 92 -8.75 9.63 8.83
N HIS A 93 -10.02 9.91 9.12
CA HIS A 93 -10.77 9.23 10.18
C HIS A 93 -11.09 7.76 9.85
N LEU A 94 -11.11 7.37 8.58
CA LEU A 94 -11.27 5.97 8.15
C LEU A 94 -9.92 5.24 8.19
N ILE A 95 -8.84 5.90 7.76
CA ILE A 95 -7.47 5.36 7.88
C ILE A 95 -7.13 5.02 9.34
N GLN A 96 -7.53 5.88 10.28
CA GLN A 96 -7.24 5.70 11.71
C GLN A 96 -7.99 4.52 12.37
N ARG A 97 -8.98 3.90 11.69
CA ARG A 97 -9.69 2.72 12.20
C ARG A 97 -8.92 1.41 12.00
N HIS A 98 -7.88 1.43 11.18
CA HIS A 98 -7.08 0.25 10.91
C HIS A 98 -6.11 -0.09 12.05
N SER A 99 -5.56 -1.30 12.03
CA SER A 99 -4.51 -1.70 12.97
C SER A 99 -3.24 -0.85 12.79
N ARG A 100 -2.42 -0.78 13.84
CA ARG A 100 -1.14 -0.05 13.81
C ARG A 100 -0.22 -0.50 12.67
N ASP A 101 -0.23 -1.79 12.33
CA ASP A 101 0.59 -2.33 11.24
C ASP A 101 0.15 -1.83 9.86
N VAL A 102 -1.17 -1.69 9.65
CA VAL A 102 -1.74 -1.14 8.41
C VAL A 102 -1.46 0.35 8.33
N ILE A 103 -1.65 1.11 9.42
CA ILE A 103 -1.34 2.54 9.47
C ILE A 103 0.16 2.78 9.19
N ARG A 104 1.05 1.96 9.76
CA ARG A 104 2.50 2.03 9.50
C ARG A 104 2.83 1.74 8.04
N ALA A 105 2.24 0.69 7.46
CA ALA A 105 2.42 0.34 6.05
C ALA A 105 1.97 1.47 5.12
N PHE A 106 0.79 2.04 5.39
CA PHE A 106 0.25 3.13 4.60
C PHE A 106 1.08 4.41 4.74
N GLY A 107 1.52 4.74 5.96
CA GLY A 107 2.39 5.90 6.19
C GLY A 107 3.75 5.76 5.48
N TRP A 108 4.33 4.56 5.45
CA TRP A 108 5.54 4.30 4.67
C TRP A 108 5.29 4.48 3.17
N PHE A 109 4.18 3.94 2.65
CA PHE A 109 3.76 4.11 1.26
C PHE A 109 3.66 5.59 0.87
N CYS A 110 2.94 6.42 1.65
CA CYS A 110 2.82 7.86 1.41
C CYS A 110 4.20 8.53 1.38
N ALA A 111 5.04 8.27 2.38
CA ALA A 111 6.37 8.87 2.46
C ALA A 111 7.27 8.50 1.26
N THR A 112 7.21 7.26 0.78
CA THR A 112 7.96 6.85 -0.42
C THR A 112 7.41 7.41 -1.73
N THR A 113 6.11 7.67 -1.79
CA THR A 113 5.47 8.29 -2.96
C THR A 113 5.81 9.77 -3.04
N ASP A 114 5.76 10.49 -1.91
CA ASP A 114 6.12 11.92 -1.82
C ASP A 114 7.58 12.18 -2.23
N LEU A 115 8.46 11.22 -1.95
CA LEU A 115 9.88 11.26 -2.34
C LEU A 115 10.15 10.77 -3.78
N GLY A 116 9.11 10.38 -4.52
CA GLY A 116 9.20 9.96 -5.91
C GLY A 116 9.85 8.59 -6.13
N TRP A 117 9.98 7.76 -5.08
CA TRP A 117 10.52 6.40 -5.18
C TRP A 117 9.54 5.42 -5.81
N LEU A 118 8.28 5.51 -5.40
CA LEU A 118 7.19 4.88 -6.12
C LEU A 118 6.66 5.92 -7.10
N ARG A 119 7.08 5.81 -8.36
CA ARG A 119 6.51 6.63 -9.42
C ARG A 119 5.10 6.13 -9.69
N LEU A 120 4.11 6.82 -9.14
CA LEU A 120 2.74 6.67 -9.59
C LEU A 120 2.70 7.00 -11.09
N PRO A 121 2.14 6.12 -11.93
CA PRO A 121 1.71 6.55 -13.25
C PRO A 121 0.75 7.72 -13.06
N ARG A 122 0.95 8.79 -13.83
CA ARG A 122 -0.01 9.91 -13.81
C ARG A 122 -1.38 9.32 -14.11
N CYS A 123 -2.33 9.53 -13.20
CA CYS A 123 -3.71 9.13 -13.42
C CYS A 123 -4.17 9.78 -14.73
N SER A 124 -4.33 8.99 -15.78
CA SER A 124 -4.95 9.45 -17.02
C SER A 124 -6.44 9.54 -16.72
N ILE A 125 -6.90 10.73 -16.32
CA ILE A 125 -8.33 11.02 -16.25
C ILE A 125 -8.82 10.98 -17.71
N HIS A 126 -9.64 9.98 -18.04
CA HIS A 126 -10.40 9.92 -19.29
C HIS A 126 -11.85 10.32 -19.02
#